data_AF-A0A925U4M0-F1
#
_entry.id   AF-A0A925U4M0-F1
#
_cell.length_a   1.000
_cell.length_b   1.000
_cell.length_c   1.000
_cell.angle_alpha   90.00
_cell.angle_beta   90.00
_cell.angle_gamma   90.00
#
_symmetry.space_group_name_H-M   'P 1'
#
loop_
_entity.id
_entity.type
_entity.pdbx_description
1 polymer ?
#
loop_
_entity_poly.entity_id
_entity_poly.type
_entity_poly.pdbx_seq_one_letter_code
_entity_poly.pdbx_strand_id
1 'polypeptide(L)'
;MPKSAAQYESTIEALRKLAASDELRDSERQAIGKELGEITEMLKKLEDGRVEIAVYGEINAGKSALLNALLGRKAFEVAAVGGKTRERVKADWTPTSKEFSANGAKLVLVDTPGLNEVDGATRELVARETARYADLVLFVTDGDLNEVEFNAVKTLHDLNKPVILVLNKIDRFTQRELSEIRASVAGRVKGIVADQDFVFAAGQPLPALRITVLPDGSEREEMRERKPIVEDLQARIFEILTREGKAVVALNASLFASEMSERIARLKVEARSAEAKALIEKFMWGKATVVAFNPVPWLDILGVVASDATMIVMLSRVYGEPISHENAQKLTNEIIGAWGVTGFVTLAMHLAASTIKTALPGVGVAVTALPQGLAAAWATYIVGNAASVYFRDGGWGKKGAKTIVKNILKNTDRASVLAPVKDRLTARLRTRAPE
;
A
#
# COMPACT_ATOMS: atom_id res chain seq x y z
N MET A 1 -18.34 8.52 -13.17
CA MET A 1 -17.05 9.22 -13.18
C MET A 1 -16.26 8.78 -11.96
N PRO A 2 -14.96 8.46 -12.07
CA PRO A 2 -14.14 8.19 -10.90
C PRO A 2 -14.22 9.39 -9.94
N LYS A 3 -14.15 9.15 -8.63
CA LYS A 3 -14.11 10.21 -7.60
C LYS A 3 -13.08 11.27 -8.03
N SER A 4 -13.44 12.55 -7.95
CA SER A 4 -12.62 13.66 -8.44
C SER A 4 -11.20 13.57 -7.87
N ALA A 5 -10.16 13.83 -8.69
CA ALA A 5 -8.75 13.83 -8.27
C ALA A 5 -8.50 14.59 -6.95
N ALA A 6 -9.20 15.71 -6.75
CA ALA A 6 -9.19 16.50 -5.51
C ALA A 6 -9.57 15.72 -4.23
N GLN A 7 -10.41 14.69 -4.35
CA GLN A 7 -10.82 13.84 -3.22
C GLN A 7 -9.71 12.84 -2.84
N TYR A 8 -8.90 12.40 -3.81
CA TYR A 8 -7.72 11.58 -3.55
C TYR A 8 -6.58 12.42 -2.96
N GLU A 9 -6.34 13.62 -3.50
CA GLU A 9 -5.32 14.53 -2.96
C GLU A 9 -5.57 14.88 -1.49
N SER A 10 -6.79 15.30 -1.14
CA SER A 10 -7.15 15.61 0.25
C SER A 10 -7.03 14.40 1.18
N THR A 11 -7.34 13.20 0.69
CA THR A 11 -7.19 11.96 1.47
C THR A 11 -5.72 11.60 1.68
N ILE A 12 -4.89 11.74 0.65
CA ILE A 12 -3.44 11.48 0.73
C ILE A 12 -2.77 12.50 1.66
N GLU A 13 -3.17 13.76 1.60
CA GLU A 13 -2.61 14.79 2.47
C GLU A 13 -2.98 14.54 3.94
N ALA A 14 -4.21 14.11 4.22
CA ALA A 14 -4.62 13.70 5.56
C ALA A 14 -3.79 12.50 6.07
N LEU A 15 -3.57 11.49 5.22
CA LEU A 15 -2.74 10.33 5.56
C LEU A 15 -1.25 10.69 5.75
N ARG A 16 -0.72 11.65 4.98
CA ARG A 16 0.65 12.17 5.17
C ARG A 16 0.79 12.90 6.51
N LYS A 17 -0.19 13.72 6.88
CA LYS A 17 -0.21 14.41 8.19
C LYS A 17 -0.24 13.41 9.34
N LEU A 18 -1.01 12.34 9.21
CA LEU A 18 -1.03 11.26 10.18
C LEU A 18 0.31 10.51 10.23
N ALA A 19 0.89 10.14 9.09
CA ALA A 19 2.21 9.48 9.05
C ALA A 19 3.30 10.34 9.70
N ALA A 20 3.21 11.67 9.56
CA ALA A 20 4.12 12.62 10.18
C ALA A 20 3.85 12.88 11.68
N SER A 21 2.73 12.39 12.23
CA SER A 21 2.42 12.55 13.66
C SER A 21 3.24 11.60 14.52
N ASP A 22 3.61 12.03 15.73
CA ASP A 22 4.38 11.22 16.70
C ASP A 22 3.56 10.12 17.39
N GLU A 23 2.33 9.89 16.93
CA GLU A 23 1.42 8.90 17.50
C GLU A 23 1.66 7.47 16.97
N LEU A 24 2.42 7.33 15.88
CA LEU A 24 2.74 6.05 15.23
C LEU A 24 4.15 5.57 15.58
N ARG A 25 4.35 4.24 15.63
CA ARG A 25 5.71 3.67 15.76
C ARG A 25 6.49 3.88 14.47
N ASP A 26 7.82 3.96 14.56
CA ASP A 26 8.70 4.18 13.40
C ASP A 26 8.49 3.16 12.26
N SER A 27 8.23 1.90 12.60
CA SER A 27 7.93 0.85 11.61
C SER A 27 6.60 1.08 10.88
N GLU A 28 5.59 1.60 11.58
CA GLU A 28 4.27 1.91 11.02
C GLU A 28 4.36 3.16 10.14
N ARG A 29 5.09 4.19 10.61
CA ARG A 29 5.40 5.40 9.85
C ARG A 29 6.13 5.08 8.53
N GLN A 30 7.11 4.18 8.54
CA GLN A 30 7.83 3.78 7.33
C GLN A 30 6.95 2.99 6.35
N ALA A 31 6.14 2.05 6.85
CA ALA A 31 5.22 1.26 6.00
C ALA A 31 4.18 2.16 5.31
N ILE A 32 3.54 3.04 6.08
CA ILE A 32 2.56 4.01 5.58
C ILE A 32 3.23 5.00 4.62
N GLY A 33 4.42 5.50 4.97
CA GLY A 33 5.18 6.42 4.11
C GLY A 33 5.52 5.83 2.74
N LYS A 34 5.99 4.57 2.71
CA LYS A 34 6.25 3.84 1.48
C LYS A 34 4.99 3.69 0.65
N GLU A 35 3.90 3.23 1.26
CA GLU A 35 2.62 3.00 0.58
C GLU A 35 2.00 4.30 0.05
N LEU A 36 2.12 5.42 0.78
CA LEU A 36 1.69 6.75 0.30
C LEU A 36 2.53 7.27 -0.85
N GLY A 37 3.85 7.01 -0.82
CA GLY A 37 4.75 7.32 -1.94
C GLY A 37 4.31 6.60 -3.21
N GLU A 38 4.05 5.30 -3.11
CA GLU A 38 3.55 4.46 -4.22
C GLU A 38 2.23 5.00 -4.78
N ILE A 39 1.24 5.25 -3.92
CA ILE A 39 -0.08 5.78 -4.34
C ILE A 39 0.08 7.13 -5.06
N THR A 40 0.96 8.00 -4.56
CA THR A 40 1.20 9.33 -5.15
C THR A 40 1.81 9.21 -6.56
N GLU A 41 2.83 8.35 -6.73
CA GLU A 41 3.49 8.17 -8.03
C GLU A 41 2.50 7.66 -9.08
N MET A 42 1.63 6.73 -8.68
CA MET A 42 0.65 6.14 -9.56
C MET A 42 -0.50 7.10 -9.93
N LEU A 43 -0.97 7.94 -9.00
CA LEU A 43 -1.95 9.00 -9.32
C LEU A 43 -1.36 10.01 -10.31
N LYS A 44 -0.10 10.41 -10.10
CA LYS A 44 0.61 11.30 -11.02
C LYS A 44 0.72 10.68 -12.42
N LYS A 45 0.96 9.36 -12.52
CA LYS A 45 0.97 8.64 -13.80
C LYS A 45 -0.38 8.74 -14.52
N LEU A 46 -1.50 8.59 -13.79
CA LEU A 46 -2.85 8.72 -14.32
C LEU A 46 -3.17 10.15 -14.79
N GLU A 47 -2.82 11.16 -13.99
CA GLU A 47 -3.02 12.58 -14.33
C GLU A 47 -2.23 13.00 -15.57
N ASP A 48 -0.98 12.54 -15.66
CA ASP A 48 -0.10 12.85 -16.79
C ASP A 48 -0.50 12.10 -18.08
N GLY A 49 -1.44 11.15 -18.01
CA GLY A 49 -1.77 10.25 -19.12
C GLY A 49 -0.55 9.46 -19.61
N ARG A 50 0.37 9.12 -18.69
CA ARG A 50 1.62 8.41 -18.99
C ARG A 50 1.37 6.91 -19.14
N VAL A 51 1.86 6.36 -20.24
CA VAL A 51 1.88 4.92 -20.50
C VAL A 51 3.29 4.40 -20.29
N GLU A 52 3.48 3.53 -19.31
CA GLU A 52 4.77 2.93 -18.99
C GLU A 52 4.89 1.55 -19.64
N ILE A 53 5.88 1.41 -20.52
CA ILE A 53 6.25 0.16 -21.18
C ILE A 53 7.51 -0.36 -20.52
N ALA A 54 7.38 -1.44 -19.75
CA ALA A 54 8.50 -2.02 -19.03
C ALA A 54 9.12 -3.18 -19.80
N VAL A 55 10.44 -3.29 -19.76
CA VAL A 55 11.17 -4.42 -20.36
C VAL A 55 11.59 -5.38 -19.28
N TYR A 56 11.25 -6.65 -19.43
CA TYR A 56 11.51 -7.71 -18.47
C TYR A 56 12.17 -8.92 -19.14
N GLY A 57 12.92 -9.73 -18.40
CA GLY A 57 13.63 -10.89 -18.97
C GLY A 57 14.99 -11.13 -18.35
N GLU A 58 15.68 -12.17 -18.81
CA GLU A 58 16.97 -12.59 -18.25
C GLU A 58 18.09 -11.55 -18.42
N ILE A 59 19.13 -11.70 -17.61
CA ILE A 59 20.37 -10.91 -17.76
C ILE A 59 20.97 -11.28 -19.12
N ASN A 60 21.55 -10.29 -19.80
CA ASN A 60 22.13 -10.44 -21.14
C ASN A 60 21.14 -10.75 -22.27
N ALA A 61 19.83 -10.87 -22.03
CA ALA A 61 18.82 -10.98 -23.10
C ALA A 61 18.81 -9.73 -24.03
N GLY A 62 19.49 -8.65 -23.63
CA GLY A 62 19.68 -7.45 -24.45
C GLY A 62 18.60 -6.38 -24.26
N LYS A 63 17.96 -6.34 -23.08
CA LYS A 63 16.91 -5.38 -22.71
C LYS A 63 17.30 -3.92 -22.95
N SER A 64 18.39 -3.46 -22.34
CA SER A 64 18.86 -2.06 -22.45
C SER A 64 19.29 -1.70 -23.88
N ALA A 65 19.86 -2.66 -24.62
CA ALA A 65 20.18 -2.48 -26.04
C ALA A 65 18.93 -2.35 -26.91
N LEU A 66 17.92 -3.19 -26.68
CA LEU A 66 16.61 -3.12 -27.34
C LEU A 66 15.91 -1.79 -27.05
N LEU A 67 15.96 -1.31 -25.82
CA LEU A 67 15.41 -0.01 -25.43
C LEU A 67 16.10 1.16 -26.13
N ASN A 68 17.43 1.15 -26.19
CA ASN A 68 18.19 2.16 -26.92
C ASN A 68 17.87 2.16 -28.42
N ALA A 69 17.64 0.98 -29.01
CA ALA A 69 17.21 0.84 -30.39
C ALA A 69 15.82 1.43 -30.62
N LEU A 70 14.85 1.17 -29.72
CA LEU A 70 13.51 1.76 -29.77
C LEU A 70 13.56 3.29 -29.64
N LEU A 71 14.42 3.83 -28.79
CA LEU A 71 14.61 5.26 -28.60
C LEU A 71 15.36 5.95 -29.74
N GLY A 72 16.15 5.21 -30.52
CA GLY A 72 17.09 5.78 -31.50
C GLY A 72 18.27 6.53 -30.88
N ARG A 73 18.47 6.43 -29.55
CA ARG A 73 19.57 7.06 -28.81
C ARG A 73 20.02 6.19 -27.64
N LYS A 74 21.26 6.37 -27.18
CA LYS A 74 21.80 5.71 -25.99
C LYS A 74 21.30 6.43 -24.73
N ALA A 75 20.26 5.90 -24.09
CA ALA A 75 19.72 6.40 -22.81
C ALA A 75 19.91 5.40 -21.66
N PHE A 76 20.00 4.11 -21.97
CA PHE A 76 20.20 3.02 -21.01
C PHE A 76 21.62 2.48 -21.12
N GLU A 77 22.24 2.17 -19.99
CA GLU A 77 23.59 1.62 -19.95
C GLU A 77 23.61 0.16 -20.45
N VAL A 78 24.51 -0.15 -21.38
CA VAL A 78 24.70 -1.50 -21.93
C VAL A 78 26.05 -2.01 -21.47
N ALA A 79 26.09 -2.73 -20.34
CA ALA A 79 27.32 -3.33 -19.84
C ALA A 79 27.54 -4.73 -20.43
N ALA A 80 28.75 -4.99 -20.95
CA ALA A 80 29.11 -6.26 -21.60
C ALA A 80 29.41 -7.42 -20.61
N VAL A 81 29.64 -7.09 -19.33
CA VAL A 81 30.05 -8.05 -18.30
C VAL A 81 29.30 -7.72 -17.02
N GLY A 82 28.19 -8.43 -16.75
CA GLY A 82 27.53 -8.48 -15.44
C GLY A 82 27.23 -7.13 -14.78
N GLY A 83 26.99 -6.07 -15.56
CA GLY A 83 26.59 -4.77 -15.03
C GLY A 83 25.16 -4.83 -14.53
N LYS A 84 24.99 -4.55 -13.23
CA LYS A 84 23.71 -4.67 -12.54
C LYS A 84 22.88 -3.40 -12.74
N THR A 85 21.75 -3.49 -13.43
CA THR A 85 20.69 -2.48 -13.32
C THR A 85 20.05 -2.62 -11.94
N ARG A 86 20.55 -1.87 -10.94
CA ARG A 86 20.04 -1.93 -9.55
C ARG A 86 18.77 -1.10 -9.33
N GLU A 87 18.46 -0.20 -10.25
CA GLU A 87 17.32 0.73 -10.16
C GLU A 87 16.55 0.79 -11.48
N ARG A 88 15.24 1.05 -11.41
CA ARG A 88 14.41 1.28 -12.60
C ARG A 88 14.84 2.58 -13.28
N VAL A 89 15.36 2.49 -14.49
CA VAL A 89 15.67 3.66 -15.31
C VAL A 89 14.49 3.93 -16.24
N LYS A 90 14.04 5.18 -16.33
CA LYS A 90 12.92 5.61 -17.18
C LYS A 90 13.43 6.56 -18.27
N ALA A 91 12.91 6.43 -19.49
CA ALA A 91 13.20 7.35 -20.57
C ALA A 91 11.93 7.64 -21.39
N ASP A 92 11.68 8.92 -21.65
CA ASP A 92 10.59 9.34 -22.53
C ASP A 92 10.85 8.85 -23.96
N TRP A 93 9.81 8.27 -24.56
CA TRP A 93 9.85 7.75 -25.92
C TRP A 93 8.85 8.50 -26.79
N THR A 94 9.38 9.14 -27.82
CA THR A 94 8.59 9.76 -28.88
C THR A 94 8.82 8.96 -30.16
N PRO A 95 7.79 8.29 -30.69
CA PRO A 95 7.90 7.54 -31.94
C PRO A 95 8.31 8.45 -33.09
N THR A 96 9.13 7.94 -34.01
CA THR A 96 9.59 8.71 -35.19
C THR A 96 8.50 8.91 -36.25
N SER A 97 7.45 8.08 -36.26
CA SER A 97 6.34 8.16 -37.21
C SER A 97 5.28 9.20 -36.78
N LYS A 98 5.06 10.22 -37.62
CA LYS A 98 4.12 11.33 -37.38
C LYS A 98 2.66 10.90 -37.20
N GLU A 99 2.25 9.75 -37.73
CA GLU A 99 0.88 9.23 -37.61
C GLU A 99 0.51 8.88 -36.14
N PHE A 100 1.49 8.62 -35.28
CA PHE A 100 1.26 8.07 -33.94
C PHE A 100 1.43 9.09 -32.80
N SER A 101 2.01 10.26 -33.08
CA SER A 101 2.12 11.37 -32.12
C SER A 101 0.76 12.02 -31.78
N ALA A 102 -0.29 11.67 -32.53
CA ALA A 102 -1.62 12.30 -32.48
C ALA A 102 -2.49 11.96 -31.25
N ASN A 103 -2.14 10.93 -30.47
CA ASN A 103 -2.98 10.48 -29.35
C ASN A 103 -2.69 11.18 -28.01
N GLY A 104 -1.65 12.03 -27.94
CA GLY A 104 -1.33 12.84 -26.75
C GLY A 104 -0.82 12.08 -25.51
N ALA A 105 -0.79 10.75 -25.53
CA ALA A 105 -0.25 9.93 -24.45
C ALA A 105 1.28 10.00 -24.42
N LYS A 106 1.85 10.25 -23.24
CA LYS A 106 3.31 10.24 -23.04
C LYS A 106 3.78 8.80 -22.83
N LEU A 107 4.56 8.28 -23.77
CA LEU A 107 5.14 6.94 -23.66
C LEU A 107 6.46 7.00 -22.90
N VAL A 108 6.61 6.12 -21.91
CA VAL A 108 7.83 5.99 -21.11
C VAL A 108 8.32 4.57 -21.21
N LEU A 109 9.57 4.39 -21.62
CA LEU A 109 10.24 3.09 -21.58
C LEU A 109 10.93 2.92 -20.23
N VAL A 110 10.76 1.75 -19.61
CA VAL A 110 11.29 1.43 -18.29
C VAL A 110 12.20 0.20 -18.40
N ASP A 111 13.48 0.37 -18.06
CA ASP A 111 14.41 -0.76 -17.91
C ASP A 111 14.31 -1.34 -16.50
N THR A 112 14.20 -2.66 -16.40
CA THR A 112 14.04 -3.37 -15.12
C THR A 112 15.17 -4.36 -14.85
N PRO A 113 15.49 -4.62 -13.57
CA PRO A 113 16.51 -5.62 -13.21
C PRO A 113 16.22 -7.00 -13.82
N GLY A 114 17.26 -7.74 -14.21
CA GLY A 114 17.10 -9.05 -14.86
C GLY A 114 16.69 -10.18 -13.91
N LEU A 115 16.08 -11.23 -14.48
CA LEU A 115 15.55 -12.40 -13.74
C LEU A 115 16.58 -13.17 -12.89
N ASN A 116 17.87 -13.15 -13.23
CA ASN A 116 18.87 -14.05 -12.64
C ASN A 116 19.62 -13.49 -11.41
N GLU A 117 19.17 -12.37 -10.84
CA GLU A 117 19.89 -11.68 -9.75
C GLU A 117 19.30 -11.86 -8.35
N VAL A 118 18.28 -12.69 -8.19
CA VAL A 118 17.54 -12.77 -6.93
C VAL A 118 16.93 -14.14 -6.70
N ASP A 119 16.80 -14.57 -5.43
CA ASP A 119 16.19 -15.84 -5.03
C ASP A 119 14.77 -15.98 -5.59
N GLY A 120 14.24 -17.20 -5.70
CA GLY A 120 12.93 -17.48 -6.32
C GLY A 120 11.77 -16.61 -5.79
N ALA A 121 11.73 -16.36 -4.48
CA ALA A 121 10.72 -15.49 -3.85
C ALA A 121 10.86 -14.01 -4.25
N THR A 122 12.08 -13.55 -4.47
CA THR A 122 12.34 -12.15 -4.85
C THR A 122 12.13 -11.92 -6.35
N ARG A 123 12.29 -12.95 -7.19
CA ARG A 123 11.94 -12.89 -8.64
C ARG A 123 10.46 -12.66 -8.86
N GLU A 124 9.61 -13.40 -8.15
CA GLU A 124 8.17 -13.21 -8.21
C GLU A 124 7.78 -11.80 -7.72
N LEU A 125 8.47 -11.29 -6.71
CA LEU A 125 8.27 -9.93 -6.22
C LEU A 125 8.63 -8.86 -7.27
N VAL A 126 9.76 -9.02 -7.97
CA VAL A 126 10.16 -8.12 -9.08
C VAL A 126 9.18 -8.23 -10.25
N ALA A 127 8.75 -9.43 -10.63
CA ALA A 127 7.74 -9.63 -11.68
C ALA A 127 6.43 -8.93 -11.33
N ARG A 128 5.95 -9.12 -10.09
CA ARG A 128 4.76 -8.43 -9.57
C ARG A 128 4.94 -6.93 -9.49
N GLU A 129 6.13 -6.43 -9.17
CA GLU A 129 6.41 -5.00 -9.13
C GLU A 129 6.45 -4.39 -10.53
N THR A 130 7.13 -5.02 -11.48
CA THR A 130 7.13 -4.63 -12.89
C THR A 130 5.72 -4.64 -13.47
N ALA A 131 4.95 -5.71 -13.23
CA ALA A 131 3.56 -5.81 -13.61
C ALA A 131 2.71 -4.68 -13.03
N ARG A 132 2.93 -4.29 -11.77
CA ARG A 132 2.14 -3.23 -11.11
C ARG A 132 2.22 -1.89 -11.84
N TYR A 133 3.43 -1.46 -12.22
CA TYR A 133 3.64 -0.15 -12.83
C TYR A 133 3.54 -0.15 -14.36
N ALA A 134 3.82 -1.28 -15.01
CA ALA A 134 3.74 -1.37 -16.46
C ALA A 134 2.29 -1.42 -16.96
N ASP A 135 2.01 -0.65 -18.00
CA ASP A 135 0.80 -0.79 -18.82
C ASP A 135 0.99 -1.84 -19.92
N LEU A 136 2.24 -2.03 -20.35
CA LEU A 136 2.66 -3.04 -21.31
C LEU A 136 4.02 -3.61 -20.90
N VAL A 137 4.17 -4.93 -20.98
CA VAL A 137 5.46 -5.58 -20.69
C VAL A 137 6.05 -6.15 -21.99
N LEU A 138 7.30 -5.80 -22.27
CA LEU A 138 8.12 -6.46 -23.29
C LEU A 138 8.95 -7.53 -22.58
N PHE A 139 8.55 -8.80 -22.73
CA PHE A 139 9.32 -9.91 -22.20
C PHE A 139 10.40 -10.29 -23.22
N VAL A 140 11.67 -10.08 -22.89
CA VAL A 140 12.80 -10.27 -23.80
C VAL A 140 13.53 -11.56 -23.47
N THR A 141 13.64 -12.43 -24.46
CA THR A 141 14.47 -13.64 -24.45
C THR A 141 15.44 -13.61 -25.62
N ASP A 142 16.52 -14.38 -25.57
CA ASP A 142 17.49 -14.52 -26.66
C ASP A 142 17.55 -15.94 -27.25
N GLY A 143 16.55 -16.78 -26.96
CA GLY A 143 16.43 -18.13 -27.49
C GLY A 143 15.03 -18.74 -27.27
N ASP A 144 14.96 -20.08 -27.21
CA ASP A 144 13.75 -20.77 -26.74
C ASP A 144 13.56 -20.53 -25.24
N LEU A 145 12.30 -20.53 -24.78
CA LEU A 145 11.97 -20.25 -23.39
C LEU A 145 12.48 -21.35 -22.47
N ASN A 146 13.19 -20.98 -21.41
CA ASN A 146 13.44 -21.90 -20.30
C ASN A 146 12.27 -21.91 -19.29
N GLU A 147 12.32 -22.80 -18.29
CA GLU A 147 11.24 -22.90 -17.28
C GLU A 147 11.07 -21.61 -16.45
N VAL A 148 12.16 -20.90 -16.14
CA VAL A 148 12.13 -19.65 -15.38
C VAL A 148 11.43 -18.57 -16.18
N GLU A 149 11.79 -18.41 -17.45
CA GLU A 149 11.17 -17.45 -18.35
C GLU A 149 9.70 -17.77 -18.59
N PHE A 150 9.36 -19.05 -18.83
CA PHE A 150 7.98 -19.48 -19.01
C PHE A 150 7.11 -19.15 -17.78
N ASN A 151 7.58 -19.47 -16.57
CA ASN A 151 6.87 -19.16 -15.34
C ASN A 151 6.71 -17.65 -15.12
N ALA A 152 7.71 -16.87 -15.51
CA ALA A 152 7.65 -15.41 -15.45
C ALA A 152 6.58 -14.85 -16.41
N VAL A 153 6.54 -15.31 -17.67
CA VAL A 153 5.51 -14.94 -18.65
C VAL A 153 4.12 -15.32 -18.14
N LYS A 154 3.97 -16.54 -17.61
CA LYS A 154 2.71 -17.01 -17.00
C LYS A 154 2.26 -16.13 -15.84
N THR A 155 3.19 -15.75 -14.95
CA THR A 155 2.88 -14.85 -13.82
C THR A 155 2.37 -13.49 -14.30
N LEU A 156 2.98 -12.93 -15.35
CA LEU A 156 2.52 -11.67 -15.95
C LEU A 156 1.11 -11.80 -16.55
N HIS A 157 0.85 -12.92 -17.24
CA HIS A 157 -0.47 -13.23 -17.78
C HIS A 157 -1.53 -13.38 -16.69
N ASP A 158 -1.25 -14.11 -15.61
CA ASP A 158 -2.18 -14.31 -14.48
C ASP A 158 -2.51 -12.99 -13.76
N LEU A 159 -1.63 -11.98 -13.87
CA LEU A 159 -1.86 -10.60 -13.42
C LEU A 159 -2.65 -9.74 -14.44
N ASN A 160 -3.17 -10.34 -15.51
CA ASN A 160 -3.88 -9.69 -16.62
C ASN A 160 -3.08 -8.55 -17.27
N LYS A 161 -1.75 -8.70 -17.36
CA LYS A 161 -0.90 -7.71 -18.03
C LYS A 161 -0.73 -8.06 -19.50
N PRO A 162 -0.86 -7.09 -20.42
CA PRO A 162 -0.53 -7.34 -21.81
C PRO A 162 0.98 -7.53 -21.93
N VAL A 163 1.38 -8.61 -22.60
CA VAL A 163 2.77 -9.02 -22.78
C VAL A 163 3.06 -9.17 -24.27
N ILE A 164 4.10 -8.51 -24.74
CA ILE A 164 4.75 -8.83 -26.02
C ILE A 164 5.98 -9.66 -25.70
N LEU A 165 6.03 -10.88 -26.23
CA LEU A 165 7.20 -11.74 -26.12
C LEU A 165 8.16 -11.41 -27.28
N VAL A 166 9.37 -10.98 -26.95
CA VAL A 166 10.39 -10.52 -27.91
C VAL A 166 11.55 -11.50 -27.91
N LEU A 167 11.75 -12.19 -29.04
CA LEU A 167 13.01 -12.89 -29.31
C LEU A 167 14.01 -11.88 -29.85
N ASN A 168 15.01 -11.54 -29.03
CA ASN A 168 16.07 -10.61 -29.36
C ASN A 168 17.30 -11.34 -29.93
N LYS A 169 18.22 -10.59 -30.54
CA LYS A 169 19.45 -11.09 -31.16
C LYS A 169 19.19 -12.03 -32.35
N ILE A 170 18.13 -11.77 -33.11
CA ILE A 170 17.74 -12.59 -34.27
C ILE A 170 18.84 -12.67 -35.35
N ASP A 171 19.79 -11.74 -35.34
CA ASP A 171 20.96 -11.72 -36.23
C ASP A 171 21.90 -12.92 -36.04
N ARG A 172 21.74 -13.67 -34.94
CA ARG A 172 22.52 -14.87 -34.61
C ARG A 172 21.89 -16.17 -35.11
N PHE A 173 20.68 -16.11 -35.66
CA PHE A 173 19.90 -17.27 -36.06
C PHE A 173 19.66 -17.28 -37.57
N THR A 174 19.63 -18.47 -38.14
CA THR A 174 19.15 -18.72 -39.49
C THR A 174 17.62 -18.66 -39.54
N GLN A 175 17.05 -18.45 -40.73
CA GLN A 175 15.59 -18.46 -40.91
C GLN A 175 14.93 -19.78 -40.47
N ARG A 176 15.64 -20.89 -40.63
CA ARG A 176 15.18 -22.20 -40.17
C ARG A 176 15.10 -22.26 -38.65
N GLU A 177 16.16 -21.85 -37.96
CA GLU A 177 16.20 -21.83 -36.49
C GLU A 177 15.13 -20.89 -35.91
N LEU A 178 14.93 -19.72 -36.51
CA LEU A 178 13.86 -18.80 -36.11
C LEU A 178 12.46 -19.42 -36.24
N SER A 179 12.24 -20.20 -37.31
CA SER A 179 10.98 -20.92 -37.52
C SER A 179 10.76 -22.03 -36.49
N GLU A 180 11.83 -22.77 -36.15
CA GLU A 180 11.82 -23.82 -35.14
C GLU A 180 11.56 -23.24 -33.72
N ILE A 181 12.23 -22.14 -33.37
CA ILE A 181 12.00 -21.42 -32.11
C ILE A 181 10.56 -20.90 -32.05
N ARG A 182 10.04 -20.29 -33.12
CA ARG A 182 8.64 -19.83 -33.16
C ARG A 182 7.66 -20.96 -32.90
N ALA A 183 7.83 -22.11 -33.55
CA ALA A 183 6.97 -23.26 -33.34
C ALA A 183 7.04 -23.78 -31.89
N SER A 184 8.26 -23.89 -31.33
CA SER A 184 8.46 -24.33 -29.94
C SER A 184 7.78 -23.37 -28.95
N VAL A 185 8.09 -22.08 -29.05
CA VAL A 185 7.58 -21.04 -28.15
C VAL A 185 6.06 -20.95 -28.25
N ALA A 186 5.49 -20.86 -29.46
CA ALA A 186 4.04 -20.79 -29.66
C ALA A 186 3.30 -22.00 -29.06
N GLY A 187 3.91 -23.19 -29.09
CA GLY A 187 3.39 -24.37 -28.42
C GLY A 187 3.35 -24.22 -26.90
N ARG A 188 4.41 -23.67 -26.29
CA ARG A 188 4.53 -23.48 -24.84
C ARG A 188 3.61 -22.39 -24.30
N VAL A 189 3.54 -21.23 -24.97
CA VAL A 189 2.73 -20.07 -24.52
C VAL A 189 1.30 -20.09 -25.05
N LYS A 190 0.82 -21.23 -25.56
CA LYS A 190 -0.54 -21.37 -26.09
C LYS A 190 -1.59 -21.01 -25.04
N GLY A 191 -2.42 -20.01 -25.35
CA GLY A 191 -3.44 -19.50 -24.43
C GLY A 191 -2.92 -18.54 -23.36
N ILE A 192 -1.63 -18.18 -23.41
CA ILE A 192 -0.98 -17.21 -22.52
C ILE A 192 -0.57 -15.96 -23.33
N VAL A 193 0.10 -16.15 -24.47
CA VAL A 193 0.51 -15.08 -25.38
C VAL A 193 -0.05 -15.39 -26.77
N ALA A 194 -0.65 -14.40 -27.43
CA ALA A 194 -1.15 -14.58 -28.79
C ALA A 194 0.02 -14.67 -29.79
N ASP A 195 -0.15 -15.38 -30.90
CA ASP A 195 0.93 -15.55 -31.89
C ASP A 195 1.43 -14.21 -32.48
N GLN A 196 0.51 -13.25 -32.64
CA GLN A 196 0.82 -11.87 -33.06
C GLN A 196 1.62 -11.07 -32.00
N ASP A 197 1.59 -11.48 -30.74
CA ASP A 197 2.36 -10.88 -29.65
C ASP A 197 3.75 -11.48 -29.50
N PHE A 198 4.12 -12.46 -30.34
CA PHE A 198 5.46 -13.00 -30.42
C PHE A 198 6.23 -12.39 -31.60
N VAL A 199 7.18 -11.51 -31.29
CA VAL A 199 7.90 -10.68 -32.25
C VAL A 199 9.41 -10.88 -32.20
N PHE A 200 10.05 -10.58 -33.33
CA PHE A 200 11.48 -10.76 -33.55
C PHE A 200 12.18 -9.40 -33.57
N ALA A 201 13.33 -9.31 -32.90
CA ALA A 201 14.10 -8.06 -32.84
C ALA A 201 15.61 -8.29 -32.75
N ALA A 202 16.39 -7.29 -33.14
CA ALA A 202 17.82 -7.19 -32.87
C ALA A 202 18.14 -5.76 -32.46
N GLY A 203 18.20 -5.52 -31.14
CA GLY A 203 18.49 -4.18 -30.61
C GLY A 203 19.91 -3.69 -30.91
N GLN A 204 20.88 -4.60 -30.94
CA GLN A 204 22.27 -4.31 -31.28
C GLN A 204 22.87 -5.50 -32.04
N PRO A 205 22.59 -5.61 -33.36
CA PRO A 205 23.08 -6.72 -34.15
C PRO A 205 24.61 -6.74 -34.23
N LEU A 206 25.20 -7.93 -34.34
CA LEU A 206 26.64 -8.07 -34.48
C LEU A 206 27.15 -7.37 -35.75
N PRO A 207 28.29 -6.66 -35.70
CA PRO A 207 28.91 -6.10 -36.89
C PRO A 207 29.22 -7.20 -37.91
N ALA A 208 29.11 -6.87 -39.19
CA ALA A 208 29.40 -7.80 -40.27
C ALA A 208 30.61 -7.36 -41.08
N LEU A 209 31.42 -8.35 -41.45
CA LEU A 209 32.51 -8.16 -42.39
C LEU A 209 31.93 -7.87 -43.77
N ARG A 210 32.23 -6.69 -44.33
CA ARG A 210 31.96 -6.36 -45.72
C ARG A 210 33.25 -6.54 -46.49
N ILE A 211 33.28 -7.55 -47.36
CA ILE A 211 34.37 -7.74 -48.32
C ILE A 211 34.00 -6.95 -49.58
N THR A 212 34.82 -5.96 -49.92
CA THR A 212 34.68 -5.18 -51.16
C THR A 212 35.78 -5.60 -52.11
N VAL A 213 35.41 -6.22 -53.24
CA VAL A 213 36.35 -6.54 -54.31
C VAL A 213 36.60 -5.28 -55.12
N LEU A 214 37.86 -4.84 -55.15
CA LEU A 214 38.32 -3.67 -55.88
C LEU A 214 38.50 -4.00 -57.39
N PRO A 215 38.54 -2.99 -58.27
CA PRO A 215 38.70 -3.21 -59.71
C PRO A 215 40.00 -3.95 -60.11
N ASP A 216 41.00 -3.95 -59.24
CA ASP A 216 42.27 -4.68 -59.41
C ASP A 216 42.21 -6.14 -58.91
N GLY A 217 41.04 -6.60 -58.45
CA GLY A 217 40.83 -7.94 -57.90
C GLY A 217 41.26 -8.10 -56.44
N SER A 218 41.77 -7.05 -55.79
CA SER A 218 42.10 -7.10 -54.36
C SER A 218 40.85 -6.98 -53.49
N GLU A 219 40.87 -7.63 -52.33
CA GLU A 219 39.76 -7.61 -51.37
C GLU A 219 40.04 -6.61 -50.26
N ARG A 220 39.06 -5.77 -49.95
CA ARG A 220 39.08 -4.88 -48.78
C ARG A 220 38.03 -5.33 -47.79
N GLU A 221 38.48 -5.74 -46.61
CA GLU A 221 37.62 -6.08 -45.48
C GLU A 221 37.32 -4.83 -44.66
N GLU A 222 36.04 -4.59 -44.37
CA GLU A 222 35.59 -3.52 -43.49
C GLU A 222 34.51 -4.03 -42.54
N MET A 223 34.69 -3.81 -41.24
CA MET A 223 33.66 -4.12 -40.25
C MET A 223 32.57 -3.05 -40.28
N ARG A 224 31.37 -3.44 -40.75
CA ARG A 224 30.23 -2.54 -40.84
C ARG A 224 29.25 -2.79 -39.71
N GLU A 225 28.91 -1.73 -38.97
CA GLU A 225 27.80 -1.78 -38.01
C GLU A 225 26.48 -2.00 -38.74
N ARG A 226 25.68 -2.95 -38.23
CA ARG A 226 24.33 -3.24 -38.73
C ARG A 226 23.33 -2.36 -37.98
N LYS A 227 22.31 -1.88 -38.70
CA LYS A 227 21.22 -1.12 -38.07
C LYS A 227 20.38 -2.05 -37.19
N PRO A 228 19.87 -1.58 -36.04
CA PRO A 228 18.92 -2.32 -35.24
C PRO A 228 17.69 -2.73 -36.05
N ILE A 229 17.10 -3.87 -35.69
CA ILE A 229 15.86 -4.40 -36.29
C ILE A 229 14.81 -4.39 -35.18
N VAL A 230 13.89 -3.44 -35.22
CA VAL A 230 12.87 -3.23 -34.17
C VAL A 230 11.51 -2.82 -34.73
N GLU A 231 11.36 -2.83 -36.05
CA GLU A 231 10.20 -2.33 -36.77
C GLU A 231 8.93 -3.10 -36.41
N ASP A 232 9.01 -4.44 -36.39
CA ASP A 232 7.88 -5.31 -36.02
C ASP A 232 7.45 -5.10 -34.58
N LEU A 233 8.42 -4.96 -33.67
CA LEU A 233 8.17 -4.66 -32.26
C LEU A 233 7.51 -3.29 -32.09
N GLN A 234 8.03 -2.26 -32.77
CA GLN A 234 7.43 -0.92 -32.75
C GLN A 234 5.99 -0.97 -33.25
N ALA A 235 5.75 -1.58 -34.41
CA ALA A 235 4.42 -1.73 -34.98
C ALA A 235 3.46 -2.44 -34.02
N ARG A 236 3.90 -3.53 -33.37
CA ARG A 236 3.07 -4.28 -32.43
C ARG A 236 2.74 -3.49 -31.17
N ILE A 237 3.73 -2.81 -30.58
CA ILE A 237 3.51 -1.90 -29.44
C ILE A 237 2.43 -0.87 -29.81
N PHE A 238 2.54 -0.24 -30.97
CA PHE A 238 1.56 0.75 -31.40
C PHE A 238 0.19 0.15 -31.67
N GLU A 239 0.10 -1.05 -32.23
CA GLU A 239 -1.18 -1.72 -32.46
C GLU A 239 -1.92 -1.96 -31.12
N ILE A 240 -1.23 -2.46 -30.09
CA ILE A 240 -1.80 -2.64 -28.76
C ILE A 240 -2.24 -1.29 -28.18
N LEU A 241 -1.37 -0.28 -28.26
CA LEU A 241 -1.67 1.05 -27.73
C LEU A 241 -2.78 1.80 -28.49
N THR A 242 -3.01 1.50 -29.77
CA THR A 242 -4.04 2.17 -30.59
C THR A 242 -5.37 1.43 -30.56
N ARG A 243 -5.36 0.10 -30.68
CA ARG A 243 -6.56 -0.75 -30.65
C ARG A 243 -7.18 -0.80 -29.26
N GLU A 244 -6.33 -0.74 -28.22
CA GLU A 244 -6.75 -0.95 -26.84
C GLU A 244 -6.53 0.28 -25.95
N GLY A 245 -5.86 1.33 -26.43
CA GLY A 245 -5.37 2.45 -25.61
C GLY A 245 -6.40 3.14 -24.71
N LYS A 246 -7.61 3.42 -25.20
CA LYS A 246 -8.64 4.05 -24.34
C LYS A 246 -9.28 3.07 -23.36
N ALA A 247 -9.47 1.81 -23.78
CA ALA A 247 -10.11 0.78 -22.97
C ALA A 247 -9.16 0.20 -21.92
N VAL A 248 -7.90 -0.03 -22.25
CA VAL A 248 -6.83 -0.53 -21.37
C VAL A 248 -6.41 0.55 -20.38
N VAL A 249 -6.25 1.82 -20.79
CA VAL A 249 -6.00 2.90 -19.83
C VAL A 249 -7.20 3.07 -18.88
N ALA A 250 -8.43 3.00 -19.37
CA ALA A 250 -9.62 3.11 -18.51
C ALA A 250 -9.83 1.89 -17.59
N LEU A 251 -9.60 0.68 -18.08
CA LEU A 251 -9.73 -0.57 -17.31
C LEU A 251 -8.61 -0.69 -16.28
N ASN A 252 -7.35 -0.43 -16.68
CA ASN A 252 -6.23 -0.36 -15.75
C ASN A 252 -6.49 0.73 -14.72
N ALA A 253 -6.92 1.94 -15.11
CA ALA A 253 -7.27 2.99 -14.16
C ALA A 253 -8.40 2.60 -13.20
N SER A 254 -9.39 1.81 -13.65
CA SER A 254 -10.52 1.37 -12.82
C SER A 254 -10.14 0.25 -11.84
N LEU A 255 -9.40 -0.76 -12.30
CA LEU A 255 -8.83 -1.80 -11.43
C LEU A 255 -7.86 -1.19 -10.43
N PHE A 256 -7.04 -0.25 -10.90
CA PHE A 256 -6.12 0.54 -10.10
C PHE A 256 -6.85 1.37 -9.03
N ALA A 257 -7.88 2.14 -9.40
CA ALA A 257 -8.67 2.94 -8.48
C ALA A 257 -9.38 2.08 -7.42
N SER A 258 -9.76 0.84 -7.76
CA SER A 258 -10.37 -0.11 -6.83
C SER A 258 -9.35 -0.62 -5.81
N GLU A 259 -8.16 -1.05 -6.27
CA GLU A 259 -7.06 -1.46 -5.39
C GLU A 259 -6.61 -0.33 -4.45
N MET A 260 -6.50 0.90 -4.99
CA MET A 260 -6.16 2.08 -4.19
C MET A 260 -7.22 2.42 -3.15
N SER A 261 -8.51 2.31 -3.52
CA SER A 261 -9.61 2.58 -2.59
C SER A 261 -9.61 1.59 -1.41
N GLU A 262 -9.29 0.32 -1.65
CA GLU A 262 -9.16 -0.68 -0.60
C GLU A 262 -7.94 -0.44 0.30
N ARG A 263 -6.78 -0.12 -0.28
CA ARG A 263 -5.55 0.19 0.49
C ARG A 263 -5.73 1.42 1.36
N ILE A 264 -6.28 2.50 0.79
CA ILE A 264 -6.63 3.73 1.51
C ILE A 264 -7.67 3.46 2.60
N ALA A 265 -8.67 2.62 2.35
CA ALA A 265 -9.65 2.25 3.35
C ALA A 265 -9.00 1.53 4.55
N ARG A 266 -8.07 0.60 4.31
CA ARG A 266 -7.33 -0.10 5.37
C ARG A 266 -6.48 0.87 6.20
N LEU A 267 -5.69 1.71 5.54
CA LEU A 267 -4.88 2.74 6.21
C LEU A 267 -5.74 3.68 7.05
N LYS A 268 -6.92 4.06 6.54
CA LYS A 268 -7.87 4.91 7.27
C LYS A 268 -8.44 4.21 8.50
N VAL A 269 -8.66 2.90 8.47
CA VAL A 269 -9.13 2.13 9.64
C VAL A 269 -8.04 2.04 10.70
N GLU A 270 -6.80 1.78 10.32
CA GLU A 270 -5.66 1.70 11.25
C GLU A 270 -5.38 3.06 11.90
N ALA A 271 -5.35 4.13 11.11
CA ALA A 271 -5.25 5.52 11.56
C ALA A 271 -6.27 5.87 12.64
N ARG A 272 -7.55 5.62 12.35
CA ARG A 272 -8.67 5.90 13.25
C ARG A 272 -8.58 5.08 14.54
N SER A 273 -8.07 3.86 14.47
CA SER A 273 -7.89 3.01 15.64
C SER A 273 -6.82 3.56 16.59
N ALA A 274 -5.75 4.16 16.08
CA ALA A 274 -4.72 4.79 16.89
C ALA A 274 -5.24 6.05 17.60
N GLU A 275 -5.88 6.96 16.85
CA GLU A 275 -6.51 8.17 17.39
C GLU A 275 -7.57 7.83 18.46
N ALA A 276 -8.41 6.83 18.20
CA ALA A 276 -9.41 6.36 19.15
C ALA A 276 -8.78 5.84 20.44
N LYS A 277 -7.67 5.09 20.35
CA LYS A 277 -6.95 4.57 21.51
C LYS A 277 -6.37 5.70 22.37
N ALA A 278 -5.71 6.67 21.75
CA ALA A 278 -5.14 7.83 22.46
C ALA A 278 -6.24 8.63 23.18
N LEU A 279 -7.40 8.81 22.53
CA LEU A 279 -8.57 9.44 23.13
C LEU A 279 -9.08 8.67 24.35
N ILE A 280 -9.24 7.34 24.24
CA ILE A 280 -9.67 6.49 25.37
C ILE A 280 -8.70 6.60 26.54
N GLU A 281 -7.39 6.54 26.29
CA GLU A 281 -6.36 6.64 27.34
C GLU A 281 -6.41 8.00 28.07
N LYS A 282 -6.68 9.09 27.35
CA LYS A 282 -6.88 10.43 27.93
C LYS A 282 -8.06 10.45 28.89
N PHE A 283 -9.20 9.87 28.50
CA PHE A 283 -10.40 9.79 29.34
C PHE A 283 -10.21 8.83 30.52
N MET A 284 -9.56 7.67 30.31
CA MET A 284 -9.22 6.73 31.37
C MET A 284 -8.44 7.41 32.49
N TRP A 285 -7.37 8.12 32.15
CA TRP A 285 -6.53 8.79 33.14
C TRP A 285 -7.24 9.99 33.79
N GLY A 286 -7.98 10.78 33.02
CA GLY A 286 -8.75 11.92 33.54
C GLY A 286 -9.79 11.47 34.56
N LYS A 287 -10.59 10.46 34.20
CA LYS A 287 -11.62 9.89 35.08
C LYS A 287 -11.02 9.19 36.29
N ALA A 288 -9.92 8.46 36.13
CA ALA A 288 -9.20 7.85 37.24
C ALA A 288 -8.73 8.89 38.27
N THR A 289 -8.23 10.03 37.81
CA THR A 289 -7.80 11.13 38.67
C THR A 289 -8.98 11.74 39.43
N VAL A 290 -10.07 12.05 38.73
CA VAL A 290 -11.25 12.70 39.35
C VAL A 290 -11.83 11.80 40.44
N VAL A 291 -11.99 10.51 40.16
CA VAL A 291 -12.53 9.52 41.11
C VAL A 291 -11.57 9.30 42.28
N ALA A 292 -10.25 9.19 42.02
CA ALA A 292 -9.26 8.99 43.07
C ALA A 292 -9.16 10.19 44.04
N PHE A 293 -9.19 11.42 43.51
CA PHE A 293 -8.81 12.61 44.27
C PHE A 293 -9.94 13.59 44.60
N ASN A 294 -11.13 13.43 44.03
CA ASN A 294 -12.33 14.26 44.23
C ASN A 294 -12.04 15.74 44.57
N PRO A 295 -11.52 16.56 43.63
CA PRO A 295 -11.29 17.97 43.91
C PRO A 295 -12.63 18.69 44.11
N VAL A 296 -12.88 19.12 45.35
CA VAL A 296 -14.13 19.74 45.81
C VAL A 296 -14.60 20.99 45.00
N PRO A 297 -13.79 21.78 44.25
CA PRO A 297 -14.30 23.04 43.65
C PRO A 297 -14.79 23.05 42.18
N TRP A 298 -14.96 21.92 41.46
CA TRP A 298 -15.22 21.96 39.99
C TRP A 298 -16.53 21.28 39.52
N LEU A 299 -17.47 21.01 40.44
CA LEU A 299 -18.63 20.15 40.21
C LEU A 299 -19.60 20.64 39.10
N ASP A 300 -19.75 21.95 38.87
CA ASP A 300 -20.78 22.46 37.95
C ASP A 300 -20.37 22.48 36.46
N ILE A 301 -19.08 22.33 36.15
CA ILE A 301 -18.57 22.33 34.75
C ILE A 301 -18.15 20.92 34.30
N LEU A 302 -17.88 19.99 35.22
CA LEU A 302 -17.23 18.70 34.94
C LEU A 302 -18.16 17.49 34.75
N GLY A 303 -19.44 17.58 35.11
CA GLY A 303 -20.40 16.49 34.89
C GLY A 303 -20.55 16.08 33.43
N VAL A 304 -20.30 17.02 32.50
CA VAL A 304 -20.36 16.79 31.04
C VAL A 304 -19.00 16.41 30.46
N VAL A 305 -17.88 16.95 30.97
CA VAL A 305 -16.56 16.83 30.32
C VAL A 305 -15.85 15.49 30.59
N ALA A 306 -16.16 14.82 31.70
CA ALA A 306 -15.58 13.51 32.07
C ALA A 306 -16.57 12.33 31.93
N SER A 307 -17.67 12.52 31.21
CA SER A 307 -18.66 11.46 30.99
C SER A 307 -18.20 10.50 29.89
N ASP A 308 -18.49 9.20 30.05
CA ASP A 308 -18.24 8.22 28.98
C ASP A 308 -19.06 8.57 27.73
N ALA A 309 -20.20 9.26 27.87
CA ALA A 309 -20.99 9.78 26.76
C ALA A 309 -20.21 10.82 25.94
N THR A 310 -19.49 11.74 26.58
CA THR A 310 -18.65 12.72 25.88
C THR A 310 -17.47 12.06 25.17
N MET A 311 -16.84 11.06 25.79
CA MET A 311 -15.83 10.24 25.11
C MET A 311 -16.43 9.58 23.87
N ILE A 312 -17.63 9.00 23.98
CA ILE A 312 -18.32 8.37 22.85
C ILE A 312 -18.65 9.40 21.75
N VAL A 313 -19.09 10.62 22.07
CA VAL A 313 -19.31 11.70 21.08
C VAL A 313 -18.00 12.05 20.35
N MET A 314 -16.88 12.11 21.07
CA MET A 314 -15.58 12.37 20.46
C MET A 314 -15.10 11.20 19.60
N LEU A 315 -15.28 9.95 20.06
CA LEU A 315 -14.98 8.74 19.28
C LEU A 315 -15.80 8.69 18.00
N SER A 316 -17.08 9.05 18.06
CA SER A 316 -17.95 9.04 16.90
C SER A 316 -17.45 9.97 15.79
N ARG A 317 -16.84 11.11 16.16
CA ARG A 317 -16.17 12.02 15.21
C ARG A 317 -14.90 11.42 14.60
N VAL A 318 -14.10 10.68 15.37
CA VAL A 318 -12.91 9.95 14.88
C VAL A 318 -13.32 8.94 13.79
N TYR A 319 -14.41 8.22 14.00
CA TYR A 319 -14.92 7.25 13.01
C TYR A 319 -15.74 7.88 11.87
N GLY A 320 -16.07 9.18 11.96
CA GLY A 320 -16.80 9.93 10.93
C GLY A 320 -18.33 9.80 11.01
N GLU A 321 -18.86 9.32 12.12
CA GLU A 321 -20.29 9.15 12.39
C GLU A 321 -20.69 10.03 13.58
N PRO A 322 -20.83 11.36 13.42
CA PRO A 322 -21.11 12.27 14.53
C PRO A 322 -22.48 11.96 15.16
N ILE A 323 -22.53 11.71 16.47
CA ILE A 323 -23.77 11.47 17.21
C ILE A 323 -24.03 12.54 18.27
N SER A 324 -25.30 12.71 18.64
CA SER A 324 -25.70 13.60 19.73
C SER A 324 -25.29 13.03 21.09
N HIS A 325 -25.18 13.90 22.09
CA HIS A 325 -24.90 13.48 23.47
C HIS A 325 -25.97 12.52 24.02
N GLU A 326 -27.24 12.69 23.62
CA GLU A 326 -28.33 11.79 24.02
C GLU A 326 -28.12 10.37 23.47
N ASN A 327 -27.74 10.25 22.20
CA ASN A 327 -27.45 8.95 21.57
C ASN A 327 -26.19 8.31 22.16
N ALA A 328 -25.19 9.13 22.50
CA ALA A 328 -23.99 8.65 23.18
C ALA A 328 -24.28 8.12 24.59
N GLN A 329 -25.24 8.73 25.30
CA GLN A 329 -25.69 8.25 26.61
C GLN A 329 -26.47 6.94 26.50
N LYS A 330 -27.36 6.81 25.49
CA LYS A 330 -28.03 5.54 25.18
C LYS A 330 -27.02 4.42 24.89
N LEU A 331 -26.00 4.71 24.07
CA LEU A 331 -24.95 3.75 23.73
C LEU A 331 -24.11 3.36 24.96
N THR A 332 -23.75 4.33 25.81
CA THR A 332 -23.10 4.06 27.10
C THR A 332 -23.90 3.07 27.94
N ASN A 333 -25.20 3.32 28.11
CA ASN A 333 -26.08 2.46 28.90
C ASN A 333 -26.24 1.07 28.30
N GLU A 334 -26.31 0.96 26.96
CA GLU A 334 -26.37 -0.32 26.26
C GLU A 334 -25.10 -1.14 26.47
N ILE A 335 -23.92 -0.52 26.40
CA ILE A 335 -22.63 -1.18 26.66
C ILE A 335 -22.53 -1.66 28.10
N ILE A 336 -22.94 -0.82 29.07
CA ILE A 336 -22.95 -1.19 30.49
C ILE A 336 -23.93 -2.33 30.75
N GLY A 337 -25.12 -2.28 30.14
CA GLY A 337 -26.11 -3.36 30.20
C GLY A 337 -25.58 -4.66 29.61
N ALA A 338 -24.83 -4.59 28.51
CA ALA A 338 -24.18 -5.71 27.86
C ALA A 338 -23.05 -6.35 28.70
N TRP A 339 -22.37 -5.56 29.54
CA TRP A 339 -21.42 -6.04 30.55
C TRP A 339 -22.14 -6.82 31.68
N GLY A 340 -23.44 -6.58 31.87
CA GLY A 340 -24.26 -7.26 32.86
C GLY A 340 -24.03 -6.75 34.29
N VAL A 341 -24.36 -7.59 35.28
CA VAL A 341 -24.36 -7.22 36.71
C VAL A 341 -23.01 -6.65 37.17
N THR A 342 -21.88 -7.22 36.71
CA THR A 342 -20.55 -6.74 37.06
C THR A 342 -20.30 -5.30 36.61
N GLY A 343 -20.74 -4.92 35.41
CA GLY A 343 -20.62 -3.55 34.92
C GLY A 343 -21.48 -2.60 35.74
N PHE A 344 -22.71 -3.00 36.06
CA PHE A 344 -23.64 -2.20 36.85
C PHE A 344 -23.14 -1.98 38.29
N VAL A 345 -22.65 -3.02 38.96
CA VAL A 345 -22.06 -2.94 40.31
C VAL A 345 -20.81 -2.05 40.30
N THR A 346 -19.96 -2.15 39.26
CA THR A 346 -18.78 -1.29 39.10
C THR A 346 -19.20 0.18 38.97
N LEU A 347 -20.18 0.50 38.12
CA LEU A 347 -20.71 1.87 37.98
C LEU A 347 -21.33 2.39 39.28
N ALA A 348 -22.13 1.57 39.97
CA ALA A 348 -22.78 1.94 41.24
C ALA A 348 -21.75 2.25 42.33
N MET A 349 -20.67 1.46 42.42
CA MET A 349 -19.55 1.71 43.32
C MET A 349 -18.85 3.06 43.05
N HIS A 350 -18.90 3.58 41.81
CA HIS A 350 -18.30 4.87 41.44
C HIS A 350 -19.19 6.09 41.73
N LEU A 351 -20.52 5.93 41.66
CA LEU A 351 -21.48 6.99 42.00
C LEU A 351 -21.65 7.16 43.52
N ALA A 352 -21.43 6.10 44.30
CA ALA A 352 -21.52 6.10 45.77
C ALA A 352 -20.34 6.78 46.50
N ALA A 353 -19.48 7.52 45.78
CA ALA A 353 -18.23 8.09 46.30
C ALA A 353 -18.42 9.15 47.42
N SER A 354 -19.63 9.69 47.63
CA SER A 354 -19.90 10.67 48.68
C SER A 354 -20.11 10.07 50.07
N THR A 355 -20.36 8.76 50.21
CA THR A 355 -20.77 8.17 51.50
C THR A 355 -19.69 7.35 52.22
N ILE A 356 -18.57 7.01 51.56
CA ILE A 356 -17.50 6.20 52.18
C ILE A 356 -16.44 7.06 52.89
N LYS A 357 -16.33 8.35 52.55
CA LYS A 357 -15.31 9.25 53.13
C LYS A 357 -15.66 9.82 54.51
N THR A 358 -16.88 9.66 55.00
CA THR A 358 -17.31 10.17 56.32
C THR A 358 -16.92 9.25 57.48
N ALA A 359 -16.44 8.03 57.22
CA ALA A 359 -16.19 7.05 58.28
C ALA A 359 -14.81 7.16 58.95
N LEU A 360 -13.77 7.73 58.29
CA LEU A 360 -12.42 7.87 58.87
C LEU A 360 -11.68 9.12 58.32
N PRO A 361 -11.56 10.21 59.10
CA PRO A 361 -10.75 11.36 58.73
C PRO A 361 -9.25 11.01 58.70
N GLY A 362 -8.51 11.47 57.69
CA GLY A 362 -7.05 11.48 57.65
C GLY A 362 -6.35 10.27 57.01
N VAL A 363 -6.88 9.04 57.14
CA VAL A 363 -6.20 7.81 56.63
C VAL A 363 -6.94 7.15 55.46
N GLY A 364 -8.27 7.32 55.37
CA GLY A 364 -9.11 6.60 54.40
C GLY A 364 -8.92 7.03 52.93
N VAL A 365 -8.59 8.30 52.67
CA VAL A 365 -8.60 8.84 51.29
C VAL A 365 -7.48 8.26 50.43
N ALA A 366 -6.27 8.06 50.97
CA ALA A 366 -5.15 7.54 50.19
C ALA A 366 -5.29 6.04 49.87
N VAL A 367 -5.81 5.26 50.82
CA VAL A 367 -5.95 3.79 50.70
C VAL A 367 -7.02 3.42 49.68
N THR A 368 -8.13 4.16 49.60
CA THR A 368 -9.24 3.85 48.69
C THR A 368 -9.12 4.53 47.32
N ALA A 369 -8.34 5.61 47.20
CA ALA A 369 -8.20 6.38 45.97
C ALA A 369 -7.64 5.58 44.78
N LEU A 370 -6.58 4.79 45.01
CA LEU A 370 -5.93 4.02 43.94
C LEU A 370 -6.83 2.93 43.36
N PRO A 371 -7.40 2.01 44.15
CA PRO A 371 -8.30 0.98 43.63
C PRO A 371 -9.52 1.56 42.90
N GLN A 372 -10.09 2.65 43.42
CA GLN A 372 -11.27 3.31 42.83
C GLN A 372 -10.92 3.99 41.49
N GLY A 373 -9.80 4.71 41.43
CA GLY A 373 -9.31 5.34 40.19
C GLY A 373 -9.00 4.29 39.11
N LEU A 374 -8.39 3.17 39.47
CA LEU A 374 -8.08 2.08 38.54
C LEU A 374 -9.33 1.34 38.04
N ALA A 375 -10.32 1.13 38.90
CA ALA A 375 -11.60 0.56 38.50
C ALA A 375 -12.37 1.50 37.54
N ALA A 376 -12.35 2.81 37.80
CA ALA A 376 -12.98 3.80 36.92
C ALA A 376 -12.27 3.87 35.55
N ALA A 377 -10.94 3.80 35.53
CA ALA A 377 -10.16 3.70 34.30
C ALA A 377 -10.52 2.45 33.50
N TRP A 378 -10.66 1.30 34.17
CA TRP A 378 -11.03 0.05 33.53
C TRP A 378 -12.44 0.11 32.91
N ALA A 379 -13.42 0.66 33.63
CA ALA A 379 -14.77 0.83 33.08
C ALA A 379 -14.76 1.72 31.82
N THR A 380 -14.01 2.82 31.87
CA THR A 380 -13.84 3.74 30.74
C THR A 380 -13.18 3.07 29.53
N TYR A 381 -12.18 2.22 29.78
CA TYR A 381 -11.54 1.40 28.75
C TYR A 381 -12.53 0.46 28.06
N ILE A 382 -13.35 -0.26 28.83
CA ILE A 382 -14.36 -1.19 28.28
C ILE A 382 -15.38 -0.43 27.44
N VAL A 383 -15.90 0.69 27.96
CA VAL A 383 -16.87 1.52 27.23
C VAL A 383 -16.27 2.08 25.94
N GLY A 384 -15.06 2.63 26.00
CA GLY A 384 -14.37 3.20 24.84
C GLY A 384 -14.05 2.17 23.75
N ASN A 385 -13.58 0.98 24.13
CA ASN A 385 -13.27 -0.07 23.16
C ASN A 385 -14.53 -0.68 22.56
N ALA A 386 -15.60 -0.88 23.34
CA ALA A 386 -16.87 -1.35 22.82
C ALA A 386 -17.50 -0.33 21.85
N ALA A 387 -17.45 0.97 22.19
CA ALA A 387 -17.91 2.03 21.30
C ALA A 387 -17.07 2.14 20.02
N SER A 388 -15.76 1.92 20.10
CA SER A 388 -14.88 1.86 18.93
C SER A 388 -15.27 0.74 17.97
N VAL A 389 -15.62 -0.45 18.50
CA VAL A 389 -16.15 -1.55 17.69
C VAL A 389 -17.50 -1.19 17.07
N TYR A 390 -18.39 -0.56 17.83
CA TYR A 390 -19.69 -0.10 17.32
C TYR A 390 -19.54 0.84 16.12
N PHE A 391 -18.71 1.88 16.23
CA PHE A 391 -18.54 2.84 15.14
C PHE A 391 -17.76 2.28 13.95
N ARG A 392 -16.76 1.42 14.20
CA ARG A 392 -15.99 0.76 13.13
C ARG A 392 -16.88 -0.15 12.29
N ASP A 393 -17.78 -0.90 12.92
CA ASP A 393 -18.59 -1.91 12.27
C ASP A 393 -19.98 -1.37 11.82
N GLY A 394 -20.25 -0.07 12.03
CA GLY A 394 -21.52 0.58 11.68
C GLY A 394 -22.71 0.13 12.55
N GLY A 395 -22.45 -0.32 13.77
CA GLY A 395 -23.41 -0.87 14.71
C GLY A 395 -22.92 -2.17 15.36
N TRP A 396 -23.78 -2.83 16.13
CA TRP A 396 -23.43 -4.10 16.80
C TRP A 396 -23.42 -5.33 15.87
N GLY A 397 -23.96 -5.20 14.66
CA GLY A 397 -24.10 -6.27 13.68
C GLY A 397 -24.82 -7.52 14.24
N LYS A 398 -24.54 -8.69 13.64
CA LYS A 398 -25.13 -9.98 14.07
C LYS A 398 -24.60 -10.50 15.41
N LYS A 399 -23.47 -9.98 15.89
CA LYS A 399 -22.79 -10.44 17.11
C LYS A 399 -23.43 -9.87 18.38
N GLY A 400 -23.98 -8.65 18.30
CA GLY A 400 -24.63 -7.96 19.43
C GLY A 400 -23.64 -7.43 20.48
N ALA A 401 -24.07 -6.41 21.23
CA ALA A 401 -23.24 -5.71 22.23
C ALA A 401 -22.66 -6.67 23.30
N LYS A 402 -23.45 -7.64 23.76
CA LYS A 402 -23.06 -8.61 24.80
C LYS A 402 -21.85 -9.48 24.40
N THR A 403 -21.81 -9.93 23.15
CA THR A 403 -20.69 -10.75 22.64
C THR A 403 -19.41 -9.93 22.53
N ILE A 404 -19.54 -8.68 22.07
CA ILE A 404 -18.40 -7.76 21.92
C ILE A 404 -17.78 -7.44 23.27
N VAL A 405 -18.61 -7.01 24.24
CA VAL A 405 -18.14 -6.70 25.60
C VAL A 405 -17.52 -7.94 26.26
N LYS A 406 -18.14 -9.12 26.12
CA LYS A 406 -17.58 -10.38 26.64
C LYS A 406 -16.21 -10.71 26.03
N ASN A 407 -16.03 -10.49 24.73
CA ASN A 407 -14.77 -10.73 24.05
C ASN A 407 -13.67 -9.77 24.50
N ILE A 408 -13.99 -8.48 24.68
CA ILE A 408 -13.06 -7.49 25.23
C ILE A 408 -12.61 -7.94 26.63
N LEU A 409 -13.54 -8.28 27.51
CA LEU A 409 -13.21 -8.73 28.88
C LEU A 409 -12.37 -10.00 28.91
N LYS A 410 -12.57 -10.93 27.97
CA LYS A 410 -11.84 -12.20 27.90
C LYS A 410 -10.42 -12.03 27.34
N ASN A 411 -10.24 -11.14 26.37
CA ASN A 411 -9.01 -11.04 25.58
C ASN A 411 -8.12 -9.85 25.98
N THR A 412 -8.57 -9.00 26.89
CA THR A 412 -7.76 -7.88 27.41
C THR A 412 -7.10 -8.27 28.73
N ASP A 413 -5.77 -8.16 28.80
CA ASP A 413 -5.06 -8.18 30.07
C ASP A 413 -5.27 -6.87 30.83
N ARG A 414 -6.08 -6.95 31.88
CA ARG A 414 -6.40 -5.81 32.76
C ARG A 414 -5.15 -5.22 33.43
N ALA A 415 -4.16 -6.04 33.79
CA ALA A 415 -2.97 -5.55 34.48
C ALA A 415 -2.12 -4.68 33.55
N SER A 416 -1.91 -5.13 32.32
CA SER A 416 -1.20 -4.38 31.28
C SER A 416 -1.86 -3.04 30.98
N VAL A 417 -3.19 -3.02 30.78
CA VAL A 417 -3.94 -1.78 30.47
C VAL A 417 -3.89 -0.76 31.61
N LEU A 418 -3.90 -1.22 32.86
CA LEU A 418 -3.97 -0.35 34.02
C LEU A 418 -2.60 0.09 34.56
N ALA A 419 -1.50 -0.56 34.15
CA ALA A 419 -0.16 -0.23 34.65
C ALA A 419 0.21 1.25 34.43
N PRO A 420 0.04 1.85 33.24
CA PRO A 420 0.38 3.27 33.03
C PRO A 420 -0.48 4.22 33.88
N VAL A 421 -1.75 3.87 34.10
CA VAL A 421 -2.67 4.65 34.94
C VAL A 421 -2.26 4.56 36.41
N LYS A 422 -1.91 3.35 36.88
CA LYS A 422 -1.44 3.09 38.24
C LYS A 422 -0.18 3.90 38.56
N ASP A 423 0.80 3.88 37.65
CA ASP A 423 2.05 4.61 37.85
C ASP A 423 1.81 6.12 37.98
N ARG A 424 0.98 6.68 37.10
CA ARG A 424 0.61 8.11 37.15
C ARG A 424 -0.17 8.50 38.41
N LEU A 425 -1.13 7.68 38.85
CA LEU A 425 -1.87 7.96 40.08
C LEU A 425 -0.98 7.85 41.33
N THR A 426 -0.06 6.87 41.36
CA THR A 426 0.89 6.67 42.46
C THR A 426 1.86 7.84 42.56
N ALA A 427 2.37 8.34 41.43
CA ALA A 427 3.21 9.55 41.39
C ALA A 427 2.47 10.80 41.94
N ARG A 428 1.17 10.94 41.65
CA ARG A 428 0.33 12.03 42.19
C ARG A 428 0.04 11.92 43.69
N LEU A 429 -0.02 10.70 44.24
CA LEU A 429 -0.15 10.51 45.68
C LEU A 429 1.13 10.87 46.42
N ARG A 430 2.30 10.51 45.87
CA ARG A 430 3.61 10.86 46.45
C ARG A 430 3.86 12.37 46.52
N THR A 431 3.28 13.13 45.59
CA THR A 431 3.41 14.60 45.55
C THR A 431 2.38 15.34 46.42
N ARG A 432 1.38 14.64 46.98
CA ARG A 432 0.33 15.20 47.86
C ARG A 432 0.45 14.76 49.33
N ALA A 433 1.39 13.89 49.68
CA ALA A 433 1.64 13.53 51.07
C ALA A 433 2.32 14.71 51.79
N PRO A 434 1.80 15.22 52.92
CA PRO A 434 2.56 16.13 53.77
C PRO A 434 3.75 15.38 54.40
N GLU A 435 4.90 16.06 54.58
CA GLU A 435 5.99 15.59 55.44
C GLU A 435 5.53 15.36 56.88
#